data_AF-A0AAN4YWX3-F1
#
_entry.id   AF-A0AAN4YWX3-F1
#
_cell.length_a   1.000
_cell.length_b   1.000
_cell.length_c   1.000
_cell.angle_alpha   90.00
_cell.angle_beta   90.00
_cell.angle_gamma   90.00
#
_symmetry.space_group_name_H-M   'P 1'
#
loop_
_entity.id
_entity.type
_entity.pdbx_description
1 polymer ?
#
loop_
_entity_poly.entity_id
_entity_poly.type
_entity_poly.pdbx_seq_one_letter_code
_entity_poly.pdbx_strand_id
1 'polypeptide(L)'
;MAAPSELDQISVCRKLYHVDINHSCGELSHCAGGSIRSPASNCGLYGLKPTNGRVPLIGCAAYVIGCETILGTLGPLSPTLGGIKLFMKTILAAKPWTTDPSLHQIPWRDNESHIYRDGKKKLTVGVLWDDGVVKPAPPVARALQEMMDRLKAFPSDVEVIEWKPYKQKEALEILVSLFT
;
A
#
# COMPACT_ATOMS: atom_id res chain seq x y z
N MET A 1 31.32 14.79 -0.30
CA MET A 1 30.88 13.55 0.38
C MET A 1 29.96 12.85 -0.61
N ALA A 2 30.43 11.76 -1.25
CA ALA A 2 29.69 11.11 -2.33
C ALA A 2 28.44 10.41 -1.78
N ALA A 3 27.28 10.58 -2.45
CA ALA A 3 26.08 9.84 -2.10
C ALA A 3 26.33 8.32 -2.29
N PRO A 4 25.93 7.46 -1.33
CA PRO A 4 26.10 6.02 -1.47
C PRO A 4 25.35 5.51 -2.70
N SER A 5 25.88 4.43 -3.30
CA SER A 5 25.28 3.84 -4.49
C SER A 5 23.86 3.33 -4.20
N GLU A 6 22.99 3.28 -5.21
CA GLU A 6 21.60 2.81 -5.07
C GLU A 6 21.51 1.38 -4.50
N LEU A 7 22.52 0.54 -4.81
CA LEU A 7 22.68 -0.81 -4.26
C LEU A 7 23.03 -0.81 -2.76
N ASP A 8 23.81 0.16 -2.28
CA ASP A 8 24.13 0.31 -0.86
C ASP A 8 22.90 0.76 -0.06
N GLN A 9 22.06 1.64 -0.63
CA GLN A 9 20.83 2.07 0.03
C GLN A 9 19.80 0.94 0.17
N ILE A 10 19.67 0.10 -0.85
CA ILE A 10 18.80 -1.09 -0.81
C ILE A 10 19.32 -2.10 0.22
N SER A 11 20.63 -2.33 0.28
CA SER A 11 21.26 -3.22 1.27
C SER A 11 21.07 -2.74 2.71
N VAL A 12 21.17 -1.43 2.94
CA VAL A 12 20.91 -0.81 4.25
C VAL A 12 19.43 -0.90 4.63
N CYS A 13 18.50 -0.67 3.70
CA CYS A 13 17.07 -0.82 3.95
C CYS A 13 16.71 -2.28 4.28
N ARG A 14 17.28 -3.26 3.58
CA ARG A 14 17.07 -4.69 3.87
C ARG A 14 17.48 -5.06 5.29
N LYS A 15 18.61 -4.54 5.77
CA LYS A 15 19.07 -4.73 7.15
C LYS A 15 18.20 -4.02 8.18
N LEU A 16 17.71 -2.81 7.87
CA LEU A 16 16.87 -2.02 8.77
C LEU A 16 15.46 -2.59 8.94
N TYR A 17 14.88 -3.16 7.89
CA TYR A 17 13.50 -3.68 7.92
C TYR A 17 13.41 -5.19 8.16
N HIS A 18 14.55 -5.90 8.29
CA HIS A 18 14.60 -7.37 8.41
C HIS A 18 13.83 -8.11 7.31
N VAL A 19 13.80 -7.56 6.09
CA VAL A 19 13.08 -8.17 4.96
C VAL A 19 14.03 -9.09 4.19
N ASP A 20 13.86 -10.40 4.34
CA ASP A 20 14.73 -11.40 3.68
C ASP A 20 14.09 -11.98 2.41
N ILE A 21 14.31 -11.26 1.31
CA ILE A 21 13.79 -11.58 -0.03
C ILE A 21 14.19 -12.96 -0.57
N ASN A 22 15.20 -13.62 0.02
CA ASN A 22 15.70 -14.91 -0.45
C ASN A 22 15.12 -16.11 0.32
N HIS A 23 14.51 -15.89 1.48
CA HIS A 23 14.02 -16.97 2.35
C HIS A 23 12.55 -16.82 2.81
N SER A 24 11.88 -15.70 2.54
CA SER A 24 10.46 -15.50 2.87
C SER A 24 9.60 -15.27 1.61
N CYS A 25 8.69 -16.21 1.30
CA CYS A 25 7.75 -16.07 0.18
C CYS A 25 6.56 -15.12 0.47
N GLY A 26 6.49 -14.58 1.69
CA GLY A 26 5.51 -13.59 2.11
C GLY A 26 5.75 -13.16 3.55
N GLU A 27 5.86 -11.86 3.78
CA GLU A 27 5.98 -11.28 5.13
C GLU A 27 4.72 -10.51 5.47
N LEU A 28 4.30 -10.61 6.74
CA LEU A 28 3.15 -9.91 7.31
C LEU A 28 3.67 -8.67 8.04
N SER A 29 3.23 -7.48 7.64
CA SER A 29 3.60 -6.25 8.35
C SER A 29 2.38 -5.47 8.80
N HIS A 30 2.47 -4.85 9.97
CA HIS A 30 1.45 -3.98 10.55
C HIS A 30 1.61 -2.55 10.02
N CYS A 31 0.51 -1.90 9.61
CA CYS A 31 0.54 -0.58 9.00
C CYS A 31 -0.59 0.30 9.55
N ALA A 32 -0.22 1.26 10.38
CA ALA A 32 -1.05 2.42 10.75
C ALA A 32 -0.62 3.68 9.97
N GLY A 33 0.69 3.88 9.78
CA GLY A 33 1.27 5.09 9.18
C GLY A 33 2.07 4.90 7.90
N GLY A 34 2.07 3.71 7.29
CA GLY A 34 2.82 3.44 6.05
C GLY A 34 3.87 2.34 6.13
N SER A 35 3.99 1.63 7.27
CA SER A 35 5.04 0.64 7.53
C SER A 35 5.01 -0.62 6.64
N ILE A 36 3.99 -0.82 5.79
CA ILE A 36 4.05 -1.78 4.67
C ILE A 36 4.62 -1.11 3.40
N ARG A 37 4.14 0.09 3.07
CA ARG A 37 4.44 0.75 1.79
C ARG A 37 5.84 1.33 1.74
N SER A 38 6.32 1.87 2.86
CA SER A 38 7.67 2.44 2.97
C SER A 38 8.77 1.38 2.74
N PRO A 39 8.83 0.23 3.46
CA PRO A 39 9.83 -0.79 3.17
C PRO A 39 9.67 -1.41 1.79
N ALA A 40 8.43 -1.58 1.30
CA ALA A 40 8.18 -2.07 -0.05
C ALA A 40 8.83 -1.16 -1.12
N SER A 41 8.61 0.15 -1.02
CA SER A 41 9.21 1.13 -1.93
C SER A 41 10.74 1.17 -1.83
N ASN A 42 11.29 1.05 -0.61
CA ASN A 42 12.72 1.15 -0.38
C ASN A 42 13.50 -0.12 -0.75
N CYS A 43 12.85 -1.28 -0.71
CA CYS A 43 13.48 -2.58 -0.99
C CYS A 43 13.14 -3.15 -2.37
N GLY A 44 12.30 -2.47 -3.16
CA GLY A 44 11.88 -2.93 -4.48
C GLY A 44 10.89 -4.10 -4.42
N LEU A 45 9.96 -4.07 -3.48
CA LEU A 45 8.95 -5.11 -3.26
C LEU A 45 7.55 -4.60 -3.53
N TYR A 46 6.62 -5.54 -3.68
CA TYR A 46 5.21 -5.26 -3.64
C TYR A 46 4.74 -5.25 -2.19
N GLY A 47 3.98 -4.22 -1.81
CA GLY A 47 3.36 -4.13 -0.49
C GLY A 47 1.92 -3.69 -0.62
N LEU A 48 1.00 -4.46 -0.04
CA LEU A 48 -0.41 -4.14 -0.03
C LEU A 48 -0.85 -3.82 1.40
N LYS A 49 -1.33 -2.60 1.63
CA LYS A 49 -2.08 -2.24 2.84
C LYS A 49 -3.58 -2.40 2.55
N PRO A 50 -4.24 -3.50 2.97
CA PRO A 50 -5.67 -3.66 2.72
C PRO A 50 -6.51 -2.65 3.53
N THR A 51 -7.81 -2.65 3.30
CA THR A 51 -8.77 -1.98 4.19
C THR A 51 -8.67 -2.59 5.58
N ASN A 52 -8.87 -1.78 6.62
CA ASN A 52 -9.00 -2.30 7.99
C ASN A 52 -10.14 -3.33 8.05
N GLY A 53 -10.02 -4.35 8.90
CA GLY A 53 -11.02 -5.42 9.00
C GLY A 53 -11.04 -6.43 7.84
N ARG A 54 -10.09 -6.37 6.88
CA ARG A 54 -9.92 -7.43 5.85
C ARG A 54 -9.06 -8.60 6.31
N VAL A 55 -8.04 -8.34 7.13
CA VAL A 55 -7.09 -9.33 7.62
C VAL A 55 -7.22 -9.36 9.15
N PRO A 56 -7.35 -10.55 9.77
CA PRO A 56 -7.46 -10.68 11.22
C PRO A 56 -6.24 -10.08 11.92
N LEU A 57 -6.48 -9.37 13.02
CA LEU A 57 -5.42 -8.85 13.89
C LEU A 57 -5.24 -9.68 15.17
N ILE A 58 -6.12 -10.66 15.42
CA ILE A 58 -6.08 -11.51 16.60
C ILE A 58 -4.73 -12.24 16.65
N GLY A 59 -4.06 -12.16 17.81
CA GLY A 59 -2.77 -12.78 18.04
C GLY A 59 -1.56 -11.94 17.62
N CYS A 60 -1.76 -10.77 16.99
CA CYS A 60 -0.67 -9.85 16.70
C CYS A 60 -0.45 -8.87 17.86
N ALA A 61 0.82 -8.72 18.25
CA ALA A 61 1.21 -7.63 19.13
C ALA A 61 1.05 -6.30 18.38
N ALA A 62 0.19 -5.42 18.86
CA ALA A 62 0.04 -4.08 18.34
C ALA A 62 0.72 -3.08 19.27
N TYR A 63 1.39 -2.08 18.69
CA TYR A 63 2.09 -1.05 19.46
C TYR A 63 1.11 -0.09 20.17
N VAL A 64 -0.13 0.03 19.67
CA VAL A 64 -1.15 0.94 20.20
C VAL A 64 -2.48 0.20 20.38
N ILE A 65 -2.54 -0.69 21.37
CA ILE A 65 -3.76 -1.40 21.74
C ILE A 65 -4.75 -0.40 22.33
N GLY A 66 -5.95 -0.28 21.75
CA GLY A 66 -7.03 0.61 22.22
C GLY A 66 -7.16 1.95 21.49
N CYS A 67 -6.31 2.25 20.51
CA CYS A 67 -6.48 3.43 19.65
C CYS A 67 -7.48 3.13 18.52
N GLU A 68 -8.68 3.71 18.62
CA GLU A 68 -9.74 3.55 17.60
C GLU A 68 -9.69 4.61 16.50
N THR A 69 -8.96 5.71 16.72
CA THR A 69 -8.88 6.83 15.78
C THR A 69 -8.02 6.50 14.56
N ILE A 70 -6.94 5.73 14.74
CA ILE A 70 -6.02 5.34 13.67
C ILE A 70 -5.80 3.83 13.73
N LEU A 71 -6.73 3.12 13.11
CA LEU A 71 -6.69 1.66 13.05
C LEU A 71 -5.58 1.18 12.13
N GLY A 72 -4.70 0.34 12.69
CA GLY A 72 -3.71 -0.39 11.93
C GLY A 72 -4.30 -1.60 11.20
N THR A 73 -3.60 -2.05 10.16
CA THR A 73 -3.95 -3.26 9.42
C THR A 73 -2.73 -4.10 9.12
N LEU A 74 -2.92 -5.40 8.95
CA LEU A 74 -1.90 -6.29 8.44
C LEU A 74 -2.04 -6.43 6.93
N GLY A 75 -0.91 -6.51 6.25
CA GLY A 75 -0.89 -6.79 4.83
C GLY A 75 0.41 -7.44 4.38
N PRO A 76 0.39 -8.08 3.20
CA PRO A 76 1.53 -8.82 2.70
C PRO A 76 2.58 -7.90 2.07
N LEU A 77 3.84 -8.30 2.25
CA LEU A 77 5.00 -7.93 1.46
C LEU A 77 5.45 -9.13 0.63
N SER A 78 5.75 -8.91 -0.64
CA SER A 78 6.24 -9.98 -1.51
C SER A 78 7.10 -9.43 -2.66
N PRO A 79 8.13 -10.16 -3.13
CA PRO A 79 8.86 -9.84 -4.35
C PRO A 79 8.01 -9.88 -5.63
N THR A 80 6.80 -10.48 -5.57
CA THR A 80 5.92 -10.59 -6.74
C THR A 80 4.49 -10.16 -6.43
N LEU A 81 3.81 -9.60 -7.42
CA LEU A 81 2.37 -9.34 -7.33
C LEU A 81 1.57 -10.63 -7.11
N GLY A 82 2.06 -11.75 -7.62
CA GLY A 82 1.47 -13.08 -7.41
C GLY A 82 1.44 -13.48 -5.94
N GLY A 83 2.51 -13.23 -5.18
CA GLY A 83 2.57 -13.51 -3.75
C GLY A 83 1.57 -12.67 -2.95
N ILE A 84 1.41 -11.39 -3.28
CA ILE A 84 0.37 -10.53 -2.69
C ILE A 84 -1.03 -11.11 -2.92
N LYS A 85 -1.34 -11.50 -4.17
CA LYS A 85 -2.64 -12.07 -4.54
C LYS A 85 -2.89 -13.40 -3.83
N LEU A 86 -1.89 -14.29 -3.82
CA LEU A 86 -1.98 -15.60 -3.16
C LEU A 86 -2.26 -15.44 -1.67
N PHE A 87 -1.54 -14.56 -0.98
CA PHE A 87 -1.73 -14.29 0.44
C PHE A 87 -3.16 -13.82 0.73
N MET A 88 -3.60 -12.75 0.05
CA MET A 88 -4.93 -12.17 0.30
C MET A 88 -6.06 -13.14 -0.03
N LYS A 89 -5.93 -13.90 -1.13
CA LYS A 89 -6.90 -14.90 -1.53
C LYS A 89 -6.99 -16.03 -0.50
N THR A 90 -5.85 -16.50 0.00
CA THR A 90 -5.80 -17.59 0.99
C THR A 90 -6.45 -17.18 2.30
N ILE A 91 -6.10 -16.01 2.84
CA ILE A 91 -6.69 -15.50 4.09
C ILE A 91 -8.20 -15.31 3.95
N LEU A 92 -8.68 -14.69 2.87
CA LEU A 92 -10.11 -14.44 2.69
C LEU A 92 -10.91 -15.71 2.36
N ALA A 93 -10.28 -16.72 1.74
CA ALA A 93 -10.90 -18.02 1.51
C ALA A 93 -11.17 -18.78 2.81
N ALA A 94 -10.37 -18.56 3.86
CA ALA A 94 -10.60 -19.11 5.19
C ALA A 94 -11.80 -18.47 5.92
N LYS A 95 -12.43 -17.44 5.34
CA LYS A 95 -13.59 -16.73 5.91
C LYS A 95 -13.39 -16.32 7.38
N PRO A 96 -12.32 -15.60 7.72
CA PRO A 96 -11.94 -15.36 9.10
C PRO A 96 -13.02 -14.65 9.94
N TRP A 97 -13.94 -13.95 9.27
CA TRP A 97 -15.12 -13.32 9.89
C TRP A 97 -16.08 -14.31 10.57
N THR A 98 -15.96 -15.62 10.33
CA THR A 98 -16.74 -16.64 11.07
C THR A 98 -16.22 -16.83 12.50
N THR A 99 -14.96 -16.49 12.75
CA THR A 99 -14.32 -16.59 14.07
C THR A 99 -14.18 -15.21 14.71
N ASP A 100 -13.91 -14.18 13.91
CA ASP A 100 -13.78 -12.80 14.37
C ASP A 100 -14.88 -11.92 13.73
N PRO A 101 -15.99 -11.63 14.44
CA PRO A 101 -17.10 -10.86 13.89
C PRO A 101 -16.76 -9.38 13.65
N SER A 102 -15.60 -8.88 14.09
CA SER A 102 -15.14 -7.52 13.80
C SER A 102 -14.69 -7.33 12.33
N LEU A 103 -14.50 -8.44 11.60
CA LEU A 103 -14.00 -8.42 10.23
C LEU A 103 -15.10 -8.25 9.18
N HIS A 104 -14.74 -7.65 8.06
CA HIS A 104 -15.64 -7.49 6.92
C HIS A 104 -15.88 -8.83 6.22
N GLN A 105 -17.17 -9.18 6.06
CA GLN A 105 -17.62 -10.40 5.39
C GLN A 105 -17.57 -10.27 3.86
N ILE A 106 -16.40 -9.90 3.32
CA ILE A 106 -16.19 -9.66 1.89
C ILE A 106 -15.20 -10.69 1.35
N PRO A 107 -15.66 -11.70 0.59
CA PRO A 107 -14.77 -12.69 0.00
C PRO A 107 -13.86 -12.07 -1.06
N TRP A 108 -12.76 -12.77 -1.38
CA TRP A 108 -11.95 -12.43 -2.53
C TRP A 108 -12.77 -12.57 -3.82
N ARG A 109 -12.64 -11.60 -4.73
CA ARG A 109 -13.33 -11.58 -6.01
C ARG A 109 -12.30 -11.71 -7.12
N ASP A 110 -12.28 -12.87 -7.77
CA ASP A 110 -11.33 -13.16 -8.86
C ASP A 110 -11.74 -12.52 -10.19
N ASN A 111 -13.02 -12.19 -10.37
CA ASN A 111 -13.49 -11.57 -11.60
C ASN A 111 -13.30 -10.04 -11.57
N GLU A 112 -13.01 -9.43 -12.72
CA GLU A 112 -12.82 -7.98 -12.82
C GLU A 112 -14.15 -7.21 -12.85
N SER A 113 -15.29 -7.91 -12.88
CA SER A 113 -16.62 -7.31 -13.01
C SER A 113 -16.95 -6.33 -11.89
N HIS A 114 -16.31 -6.45 -10.72
CA HIS A 114 -16.48 -5.53 -9.61
C HIS A 114 -15.66 -4.23 -9.71
N ILE A 115 -14.74 -4.15 -10.67
CA ILE A 115 -13.88 -2.99 -10.91
C ILE A 115 -14.62 -1.97 -11.79
N TYR A 116 -15.43 -2.46 -12.73
CA TYR A 116 -16.13 -1.64 -13.71
C TYR A 116 -17.50 -1.20 -13.19
N ARG A 117 -17.78 0.10 -13.26
CA ARG A 117 -19.12 0.65 -13.03
C ARG A 117 -19.84 0.84 -14.36
N ASP A 118 -21.12 0.48 -14.39
CA ASP A 118 -22.02 0.71 -15.54
C ASP A 118 -21.50 0.13 -16.87
N GLY A 119 -20.76 -0.98 -16.83
CA GLY A 119 -20.20 -1.64 -18.01
C GLY A 119 -19.04 -0.89 -18.68
N LYS A 120 -18.61 0.26 -18.14
CA LYS A 120 -17.46 1.02 -18.65
C LYS A 120 -16.17 0.34 -18.21
N LYS A 121 -15.43 -0.21 -19.18
CA LYS A 121 -14.12 -0.84 -18.96
C LYS A 121 -12.96 0.14 -18.77
N LYS A 122 -13.22 1.44 -18.91
CA LYS A 122 -12.22 2.50 -18.79
C LYS A 122 -11.93 2.84 -17.33
N LEU A 123 -10.66 2.78 -16.92
CA LEU A 123 -10.20 3.15 -15.58
C LEU A 123 -9.79 4.62 -15.53
N THR A 124 -10.27 5.37 -14.54
CA THR A 124 -9.79 6.73 -14.27
C THR A 124 -8.69 6.68 -13.22
N VAL A 125 -7.48 7.12 -13.57
CA VAL A 125 -6.31 7.19 -12.70
C VAL A 125 -6.05 8.66 -12.33
N GLY A 126 -6.24 8.99 -11.05
CA GLY A 126 -5.85 10.29 -10.51
C GLY A 126 -4.36 10.32 -10.18
N VAL A 127 -3.64 11.33 -10.69
CA VAL A 127 -2.24 11.58 -10.34
C VAL A 127 -2.11 12.82 -9.46
N LEU A 128 -1.48 12.65 -8.29
CA LEU A 128 -1.11 13.73 -7.39
C LEU A 128 0.40 13.93 -7.50
N TRP A 129 0.84 15.07 -8.01
CA TRP A 129 2.27 15.38 -8.23
C TRP A 129 2.96 15.90 -6.98
N ASP A 130 2.28 16.76 -6.23
CA ASP A 130 2.76 17.40 -5.01
C ASP A 130 1.54 17.59 -4.11
N ASP A 131 1.65 17.15 -2.86
CA ASP A 131 0.59 17.29 -1.86
C ASP A 131 0.58 18.70 -1.21
N GLY A 132 1.59 19.52 -1.51
CA GLY A 132 1.80 20.86 -0.96
C GLY A 132 2.46 20.86 0.43
N VAL A 133 2.83 19.69 0.94
CA VAL A 133 3.42 19.50 2.28
C VAL A 133 4.80 18.86 2.17
N VAL A 134 4.93 17.77 1.42
CA VAL A 134 6.17 17.03 1.18
C VAL A 134 6.39 16.86 -0.32
N LYS A 135 7.42 17.54 -0.83
CA LYS A 135 7.78 17.43 -2.25
C LYS A 135 8.42 16.06 -2.56
N PRO A 136 8.04 15.40 -3.66
CA PRO A 136 8.69 14.18 -4.07
C PRO A 136 10.16 14.44 -4.43
N ALA A 137 11.03 13.51 -4.05
CA ALA A 137 12.42 13.54 -4.48
C ALA A 137 12.51 13.40 -6.03
N PRO A 138 13.54 13.97 -6.69
CA PRO A 138 13.65 13.91 -8.15
C PRO A 138 13.55 12.49 -8.76
N PRO A 139 14.12 11.42 -8.15
CA PRO A 139 13.95 10.06 -8.64
C PRO A 139 12.50 9.57 -8.58
N VAL A 140 11.75 9.94 -7.54
CA VAL A 140 10.34 9.57 -7.36
C VAL A 140 9.46 10.31 -8.36
N ALA A 141 9.69 11.61 -8.56
CA ALA A 141 9.00 12.40 -9.56
C ALA A 141 9.23 11.85 -10.99
N ARG A 142 10.46 11.46 -11.31
CA ARG A 142 10.80 10.80 -12.57
C ARG A 142 10.06 9.47 -12.74
N ALA A 143 10.06 8.61 -11.74
CA ALA A 143 9.35 7.33 -11.80
C ALA A 143 7.84 7.51 -11.99
N LEU A 144 7.24 8.51 -11.34
CA LEU A 144 5.83 8.86 -11.52
C LEU A 144 5.54 9.33 -12.95
N GLN A 145 6.41 10.16 -13.53
CA GLN A 145 6.30 10.60 -14.92
C GLN A 145 6.38 9.42 -15.90
N GLU A 146 7.37 8.54 -15.75
CA GLU A 146 7.53 7.34 -16.58
C GLU A 146 6.28 6.44 -16.52
N MET A 147 5.67 6.29 -15.33
CA MET A 147 4.41 5.55 -15.16
C MET A 147 3.25 6.23 -15.91
N MET A 148 3.10 7.55 -15.77
CA MET A 148 2.04 8.29 -16.45
C MET A 148 2.16 8.23 -17.97
N ASP A 149 3.37 8.30 -18.50
CA ASP A 149 3.61 8.22 -19.94
C ASP A 149 3.24 6.83 -20.48
N ARG A 150 3.55 5.76 -19.73
CA ARG A 150 3.10 4.40 -20.07
C ARG A 150 1.58 4.24 -20.01
N LEU A 151 0.90 4.83 -19.03
CA LEU A 151 -0.56 4.77 -18.94
C LEU A 151 -1.24 5.53 -20.09
N LYS A 152 -0.69 6.69 -20.48
CA LYS A 152 -1.20 7.49 -21.61
C LYS A 152 -1.08 6.76 -22.96
N ALA A 153 -0.22 5.74 -23.07
CA ALA A 153 -0.14 4.89 -24.25
C ALA A 153 -1.39 4.00 -24.46
N PHE A 154 -2.27 3.88 -23.46
CA PHE A 154 -3.50 3.08 -23.51
C PHE A 154 -4.76 3.94 -23.28
N PRO A 155 -5.05 4.95 -24.12
CA PRO A 155 -6.14 5.91 -23.89
C PRO A 155 -7.55 5.30 -24.04
N SER A 156 -7.67 4.14 -24.69
CA SER A 156 -8.89 3.33 -24.77
C SER A 156 -9.33 2.79 -23.42
N ASP A 157 -8.34 2.45 -22.57
CA ASP A 157 -8.55 1.69 -21.34
C ASP A 157 -8.33 2.55 -20.09
N VAL A 158 -7.52 3.61 -20.19
CA VAL A 158 -7.15 4.46 -19.06
C VAL A 158 -7.36 5.94 -19.37
N GLU A 159 -7.99 6.63 -18.44
CA GLU A 159 -8.07 8.09 -18.39
C GLU A 159 -7.21 8.60 -17.25
N VAL A 160 -6.23 9.47 -17.54
CA VAL A 160 -5.41 10.09 -16.50
C VAL A 160 -5.97 11.47 -16.19
N ILE A 161 -6.25 11.73 -14.92
CA ILE A 161 -6.68 13.03 -14.43
C ILE A 161 -5.68 13.56 -13.40
N GLU A 162 -5.43 14.85 -13.42
CA GLU A 162 -4.66 15.49 -12.35
C GLU A 162 -5.54 15.63 -11.10
N TRP A 163 -5.08 15.06 -9.99
CA TRP A 163 -5.76 15.13 -8.71
C TRP A 163 -5.22 16.31 -7.90
N LYS A 164 -6.09 17.27 -7.63
CA LYS A 164 -5.73 18.45 -6.83
C LYS A 164 -5.78 18.10 -5.34
N PRO A 165 -4.69 18.31 -4.58
CA PRO A 165 -4.69 18.05 -3.14
C PRO A 165 -5.69 18.97 -2.44
N TYR A 166 -6.47 18.41 -1.52
CA TYR A 166 -7.41 19.18 -0.68
C TYR A 166 -6.92 19.16 0.76
N LYS A 167 -6.60 20.33 1.30
CA LYS A 167 -6.28 20.57 2.73
C LYS A 167 -5.32 19.54 3.36
N GLN A 168 -4.30 19.10 2.61
CA GLN A 168 -3.37 18.04 3.07
C GLN A 168 -2.59 18.44 4.33
N LYS A 169 -2.17 19.69 4.44
CA LYS A 169 -1.50 20.22 5.64
C LYS A 169 -2.38 20.14 6.88
N GLU A 170 -3.62 20.61 6.78
CA GLU A 170 -4.60 20.55 7.88
C GLU A 170 -4.89 19.09 8.28
N ALA A 171 -5.03 18.19 7.30
CA ALA A 171 -5.19 16.76 7.56
C ALA A 171 -3.99 16.16 8.31
N LEU A 172 -2.76 16.54 7.94
CA LEU A 172 -1.55 16.10 8.64
C LEU A 172 -1.49 16.67 10.07
N GLU A 173 -1.84 17.93 10.28
CA GLU A 173 -1.88 18.56 11.60
C GLU A 173 -2.88 17.86 12.53
N ILE A 174 -4.09 17.57 12.02
CA ILE A 174 -5.09 16.78 12.75
C ILE A 174 -4.54 15.38 13.05
N LEU A 175 -3.95 14.71 12.07
CA LEU A 175 -3.39 13.37 12.25
C LEU A 175 -2.31 13.35 13.35
N VAL A 176 -1.39 14.31 13.34
CA VAL A 176 -0.33 14.41 14.34
C VAL A 176 -0.91 14.69 15.73
N SER A 177 -1.94 15.53 15.84
CA SER A 177 -2.60 15.80 17.13
C SER A 177 -3.29 14.59 17.75
N LEU A 178 -3.61 13.55 16.97
CA LEU A 178 -4.20 12.31 17.49
C LEU A 178 -3.17 11.39 18.16
N PHE A 179 -1.87 11.66 17.98
CA PHE A 179 -0.77 10.89 18.57
C PHE A 179 -0.13 11.58 19.80
N THR A 180 -0.50 12.81 20.10
CA THR A 180 0.02 13.64 21.20
C THR A 180 -1.04 13.88 22.26
#